data_AF-A0A6L9W724-F1
#
_entry.id   AF-A0A6L9W724-F1
#
_cell.length_a   1.000
_cell.length_b   1.000
_cell.length_c   1.000
_cell.angle_alpha   90.00
_cell.angle_beta   90.00
_cell.angle_gamma   90.00
#
_symmetry.space_group_name_H-M   'P 1'
#
loop_
_entity.id
_entity.type
_entity.pdbx_description
1 polymer ?
#
loop_
_entity_poly.entity_id
_entity_poly.type
_entity_poly.pdbx_seq_one_letter_code
_entity_poly.pdbx_strand_id
1 'polypeptide(L)'
;MRTLGFRHSAALVLAACLVLPGCSTAVLGQAWPATPTAPYEHPPMDEDSVVRPVSTKGDVARVADGLAAAGFFCAQVRANDAAVQVRCLRRLPASPPAADAEVTTMDLVTTPAGALQYAHVELPEKPLDPSVVPQPSGEALLAVLDASLFRLWPEDGQDMRDAVAELAAVRSPGWDPTDPRPPEQRTVRTDSAQYVVAEVPGHGAVHADPALELTVTTPLVEDHSWPYGSEHYARTTVEAAPGLEAGGFDCYGDIEQPCTRPAGNQQIDYETFAGTDRVLTASVGIGGGVVDRAVGMPPLADWGFPQGLTFLTAEVRSAVEQRVDEARRTGEPFTGIVAGVWLDLDASRSPVTQPDGSYAVRVQVTVGAPLVPLPSE
;
A
#
# COMPACT_ATOMS: atom_id res chain seq x y z
N MET A 1 64.83 32.25 -64.06
CA MET A 1 64.80 32.18 -62.59
C MET A 1 64.11 30.89 -62.20
N ARG A 2 64.84 30.05 -61.42
CA ARG A 2 64.43 28.93 -60.55
C ARG A 2 63.29 27.99 -61.04
N THR A 3 63.58 26.82 -61.60
CA THR A 3 64.04 25.51 -61.02
C THR A 3 62.95 24.65 -60.36
N LEU A 4 62.80 23.43 -60.94
CA LEU A 4 62.58 22.09 -60.35
C LEU A 4 61.31 21.84 -59.49
N GLY A 5 60.67 20.68 -59.49
CA GLY A 5 60.95 19.32 -60.04
C GLY A 5 59.71 18.43 -59.79
N PHE A 6 59.38 17.46 -60.66
CA PHE A 6 59.73 16.02 -60.57
C PHE A 6 59.40 15.40 -59.19
N ARG A 7 58.65 14.30 -58.99
CA ARG A 7 58.51 12.98 -59.68
C ARG A 7 57.26 12.26 -59.09
N HIS A 8 56.44 11.55 -59.88
CA HIS A 8 56.39 10.07 -60.03
C HIS A 8 56.23 9.31 -58.70
N SER A 9 55.42 8.25 -58.51
CA SER A 9 54.51 7.42 -59.31
C SER A 9 53.92 6.37 -58.35
N ALA A 10 52.77 5.76 -58.72
CA ALA A 10 52.33 4.39 -58.37
C ALA A 10 52.09 4.05 -56.87
N ALA A 11 51.25 3.13 -56.45
CA ALA A 11 50.17 2.28 -56.96
C ALA A 11 49.54 1.65 -55.70
N LEU A 12 48.27 1.23 -55.70
CA LEU A 12 47.89 -0.06 -55.13
C LEU A 12 46.43 -0.40 -55.45
N VAL A 13 46.26 -1.61 -55.97
CA VAL A 13 45.01 -2.37 -56.05
C VAL A 13 44.71 -2.92 -54.64
N LEU A 14 43.45 -2.88 -54.19
CA LEU A 14 43.00 -3.76 -53.11
C LEU A 14 41.56 -4.21 -53.32
N ALA A 15 41.42 -5.53 -53.37
CA ALA A 15 40.21 -6.29 -53.59
C ALA A 15 39.26 -6.18 -52.40
N ALA A 16 37.97 -6.00 -52.69
CA ALA A 16 36.90 -6.11 -51.72
C ALA A 16 36.57 -7.59 -51.48
N CYS A 17 36.98 -8.11 -50.32
CA CYS A 17 36.45 -9.36 -49.79
C CYS A 17 35.17 -9.09 -48.98
N LEU A 18 34.13 -9.84 -49.32
CA LEU A 18 32.85 -9.96 -48.63
C LEU A 18 33.05 -10.24 -47.13
N VAL A 19 32.42 -9.43 -46.27
CA VAL A 19 32.08 -9.80 -44.89
C VAL A 19 30.57 -9.67 -44.75
N LEU A 20 29.92 -10.81 -44.49
CA LEU A 20 28.49 -10.95 -44.19
C LEU A 20 28.16 -10.21 -42.88
N PRO A 21 27.06 -9.44 -42.78
CA PRO A 21 26.57 -8.99 -41.49
C PRO A 21 25.71 -10.11 -40.87
N GLY A 22 26.39 -11.06 -40.25
CA GLY A 22 25.82 -11.84 -39.15
C GLY A 22 26.13 -11.12 -37.84
N CYS A 23 25.48 -9.97 -37.60
CA CYS A 23 25.48 -9.35 -36.29
C CYS A 23 24.26 -9.85 -35.53
N SER A 24 24.45 -10.90 -34.74
CA SER A 24 23.71 -11.07 -33.51
C SER A 24 23.93 -9.80 -32.70
N THR A 25 22.96 -8.88 -32.71
CA THR A 25 22.88 -7.86 -31.66
C THR A 25 22.64 -8.61 -30.37
N ALA A 26 23.73 -8.94 -29.67
CA ALA A 26 23.67 -9.05 -28.23
C ALA A 26 23.09 -7.72 -27.76
N VAL A 27 21.81 -7.74 -27.39
CA VAL A 27 21.18 -6.66 -26.64
C VAL A 27 22.05 -6.54 -25.39
N LEU A 28 22.90 -5.51 -25.36
CA LEU A 28 23.62 -5.12 -24.17
C LEU A 28 22.54 -4.94 -23.10
N GLY A 29 22.60 -5.79 -22.08
CA GLY A 29 21.61 -5.87 -21.01
C GLY A 29 21.31 -4.47 -20.51
N GLN A 30 20.08 -4.02 -20.76
CA GLN A 30 19.57 -2.82 -20.15
C GLN A 30 19.64 -3.06 -18.65
N ALA A 31 20.48 -2.29 -17.95
CA ALA A 31 20.52 -2.33 -16.51
C ALA A 31 19.13 -1.88 -16.05
N TRP A 32 18.35 -2.84 -15.56
CA TRP A 32 17.07 -2.56 -14.94
C TRP A 32 17.30 -1.60 -13.77
N PRO A 33 16.46 -0.57 -13.60
CA PRO A 33 16.61 0.31 -12.46
C PRO A 33 16.57 -0.53 -11.19
N ALA A 34 17.48 -0.24 -10.26
CA ALA A 34 17.37 -0.76 -8.92
C ALA A 34 16.03 -0.32 -8.32
N THR A 35 15.53 -1.07 -7.35
CA THR A 35 14.46 -0.61 -6.47
C THR A 35 14.75 0.83 -6.00
N PRO A 36 13.77 1.74 -5.98
CA PRO A 36 13.96 3.10 -5.47
C PRO A 36 14.54 3.06 -4.06
N THR A 37 15.55 3.89 -3.81
CA THR A 37 16.25 3.92 -2.52
C THR A 37 15.76 5.05 -1.64
N ALA A 38 15.34 6.15 -2.24
CA ALA A 38 14.95 7.37 -1.54
C ALA A 38 13.80 8.09 -2.28
N PRO A 39 12.69 7.39 -2.61
CA PRO A 39 11.68 7.90 -3.53
C PRO A 39 11.01 9.19 -3.06
N TYR A 40 11.00 9.42 -1.74
CA TYR A 40 10.38 10.60 -1.11
C TYR A 40 11.40 11.72 -0.78
N GLU A 41 12.70 11.52 -1.01
CA GLU A 41 13.73 12.51 -0.68
C GLU A 41 13.89 13.56 -1.79
N HIS A 42 12.90 14.43 -1.97
CA HIS A 42 12.92 15.46 -3.01
C HIS A 42 12.70 16.86 -2.45
N PRO A 43 13.15 17.92 -3.15
CA PRO A 43 12.76 19.29 -2.80
C PRO A 43 11.23 19.43 -2.82
N PRO A 44 10.66 20.51 -2.22
CA PRO A 44 9.22 20.72 -2.26
C PRO A 44 8.68 20.65 -3.69
N MET A 45 7.74 19.73 -3.90
CA MET A 45 6.96 19.57 -5.13
C MET A 45 5.54 20.09 -4.86
N ASP A 46 4.75 20.29 -5.91
CA ASP A 46 3.34 20.69 -5.79
C ASP A 46 2.51 19.48 -5.30
N GLU A 47 2.72 19.11 -4.04
CA GLU A 47 2.07 17.97 -3.38
C GLU A 47 0.56 18.20 -3.25
N ASP A 48 -0.20 17.19 -3.65
CA ASP A 48 -1.65 17.16 -3.59
C ASP A 48 -2.10 15.87 -2.89
N SER A 49 -2.67 16.04 -1.70
CA SER A 49 -3.17 14.96 -0.85
C SER A 49 -4.69 14.79 -0.88
N VAL A 50 -5.37 15.45 -1.83
CA VAL A 50 -6.80 15.25 -2.05
C VAL A 50 -7.03 13.91 -2.74
N VAL A 51 -7.69 13.00 -2.03
CA VAL A 51 -8.04 11.66 -2.52
C VAL A 51 -9.14 11.75 -3.57
N ARG A 52 -8.95 11.08 -4.71
CA ARG A 52 -9.86 11.10 -5.86
C ARG A 52 -10.06 9.69 -6.43
N PRO A 53 -11.15 9.45 -7.18
CA PRO A 53 -11.25 8.25 -8.00
C PRO A 53 -10.01 8.11 -8.91
N VAL A 54 -9.60 6.87 -9.17
CA VAL A 54 -8.43 6.59 -10.03
C VAL A 54 -8.65 7.19 -11.42
N SER A 55 -7.57 7.73 -12.01
CA SER A 55 -7.56 8.21 -13.39
C SER A 55 -8.06 7.13 -14.36
N THR A 56 -8.88 7.52 -15.33
CA THR A 56 -9.39 6.62 -16.37
C THR A 56 -8.42 6.48 -17.56
N LYS A 57 -7.13 6.79 -17.36
CA LYS A 57 -6.10 6.79 -18.41
C LYS A 57 -4.95 5.85 -18.07
N GLY A 58 -4.23 5.41 -19.11
CA GLY A 58 -2.98 4.67 -18.96
C GLY A 58 -3.16 3.24 -18.44
N ASP A 59 -2.08 2.72 -17.86
CA ASP A 59 -1.99 1.39 -17.29
C ASP A 59 -2.78 1.31 -15.98
N VAL A 60 -2.71 2.36 -15.17
CA VAL A 60 -3.39 2.42 -13.86
C VAL A 60 -4.89 2.23 -13.97
N ALA A 61 -5.53 2.74 -15.03
CA ALA A 61 -6.95 2.51 -15.27
C ALA A 61 -7.25 1.02 -15.49
N ARG A 62 -6.44 0.32 -16.30
CA ARG A 62 -6.67 -1.10 -16.59
C ARG A 62 -6.47 -1.98 -15.37
N VAL A 63 -5.49 -1.63 -14.54
CA VAL A 63 -5.20 -2.30 -13.26
C VAL A 63 -6.34 -2.04 -12.28
N ALA A 64 -6.71 -0.78 -12.05
CA ALA A 64 -7.77 -0.43 -11.11
C ALA A 64 -9.14 -1.00 -11.53
N ASP A 65 -9.47 -1.00 -12.82
CA ASP A 65 -10.71 -1.61 -13.33
C ASP A 65 -10.74 -3.12 -13.07
N GLY A 66 -9.61 -3.80 -13.23
CA GLY A 66 -9.52 -5.23 -12.96
C GLY A 66 -9.60 -5.58 -11.49
N LEU A 67 -8.92 -4.81 -10.64
CA LEU A 67 -8.99 -4.94 -9.19
C LEU A 67 -10.41 -4.63 -8.68
N ALA A 68 -11.06 -3.59 -9.21
CA ALA A 68 -12.45 -3.26 -8.87
C ALA A 68 -13.41 -4.40 -9.22
N ALA A 69 -13.22 -5.03 -10.39
CA ALA A 69 -14.00 -6.22 -10.77
C ALA A 69 -13.73 -7.43 -9.83
N ALA A 70 -12.56 -7.47 -9.19
CA ALA A 70 -12.19 -8.47 -8.17
C ALA A 70 -12.57 -8.06 -6.73
N GLY A 71 -13.33 -6.95 -6.56
CA GLY A 71 -13.85 -6.49 -5.28
C GLY A 71 -12.95 -5.53 -4.50
N PHE A 72 -11.89 -5.00 -5.11
CA PHE A 72 -11.08 -3.95 -4.48
C PHE A 72 -11.76 -2.59 -4.60
N PHE A 73 -11.57 -1.76 -3.58
CA PHE A 73 -11.79 -0.33 -3.67
C PHE A 73 -10.46 0.37 -3.99
N CYS A 74 -10.41 1.13 -5.09
CA CYS A 74 -9.20 1.83 -5.54
C CYS A 74 -9.40 3.35 -5.58
N ALA A 75 -8.40 4.11 -5.14
CA ALA A 75 -8.39 5.57 -5.25
C ALA A 75 -6.97 6.11 -5.46
N GLN A 76 -6.85 7.23 -6.17
CA GLN A 76 -5.67 8.06 -6.12
C GLN A 76 -5.63 8.74 -4.75
N VAL A 77 -4.57 8.52 -3.99
CA VAL A 77 -4.44 9.03 -2.62
C VAL A 77 -3.52 10.24 -2.52
N ARG A 78 -2.53 10.35 -3.42
CA ARG A 78 -1.60 11.47 -3.49
C ARG A 78 -1.12 11.71 -4.92
N ALA A 79 -0.68 12.92 -5.21
CA ALA A 79 0.01 13.25 -6.44
C ALA A 79 0.96 14.43 -6.25
N ASN A 80 1.94 14.53 -7.14
CA ASN A 80 2.69 15.74 -7.42
C ASN A 80 2.89 15.85 -8.94
N ASP A 81 3.81 16.70 -9.39
CA ASP A 81 4.11 16.93 -10.80
C ASP A 81 4.83 15.75 -11.49
N ALA A 82 5.45 14.83 -10.75
CA ALA A 82 6.21 13.70 -11.30
C ALA A 82 5.52 12.35 -11.12
N ALA A 83 4.70 12.17 -10.08
CA ALA A 83 4.13 10.88 -9.73
C ALA A 83 2.75 10.98 -9.08
N VAL A 84 2.01 9.87 -9.16
CA VAL A 84 0.68 9.67 -8.58
C VAL A 84 0.69 8.36 -7.81
N GLN A 85 0.29 8.44 -6.54
CA GLN A 85 0.08 7.27 -5.68
C GLN A 85 -1.39 6.82 -5.78
N VAL A 86 -1.59 5.53 -6.02
CA VAL A 86 -2.91 4.88 -5.99
C VAL A 86 -2.89 3.76 -4.97
N ARG A 87 -3.94 3.68 -4.15
CA ARG A 87 -4.15 2.60 -3.19
C ARG A 87 -5.39 1.80 -3.59
N CYS A 88 -5.25 0.49 -3.63
CA CYS A 88 -6.33 -0.46 -3.79
C CYS A 88 -6.41 -1.34 -2.55
N LEU A 89 -7.60 -1.51 -1.98
CA LEU A 89 -7.84 -2.31 -0.79
C LEU A 89 -9.02 -3.25 -1.01
N ARG A 90 -8.84 -4.52 -0.68
CA ARG A 90 -9.94 -5.48 -0.57
C ARG A 90 -9.98 -6.01 0.85
N ARG A 91 -11.16 -5.93 1.44
CA ARG A 91 -11.47 -6.50 2.75
C ARG A 91 -12.30 -7.75 2.56
N LEU A 92 -11.82 -8.87 3.07
CA LEU A 92 -12.59 -10.09 3.20
C LEU A 92 -13.18 -10.17 4.62
N PRO A 93 -14.45 -10.59 4.77
CA PRO A 93 -15.05 -10.75 6.08
C PRO A 93 -14.23 -11.69 6.95
N ALA A 94 -14.07 -11.35 8.22
CA ALA A 94 -13.42 -12.22 9.21
C ALA A 94 -14.11 -13.59 9.29
N SER A 95 -13.32 -14.65 9.28
CA SER A 95 -13.79 -16.02 9.50
C SER A 95 -12.86 -16.73 10.49
N PRO A 96 -13.29 -16.98 11.74
CA PRO A 96 -14.62 -16.75 12.31
C PRO A 96 -14.93 -15.26 12.59
N PRO A 97 -16.21 -14.88 12.86
CA PRO A 97 -16.64 -13.48 13.05
C PRO A 97 -15.99 -12.70 14.21
N ALA A 98 -15.15 -13.36 15.01
CA ALA A 98 -14.41 -12.75 16.12
C ALA A 98 -12.96 -12.43 15.76
N ALA A 99 -12.49 -12.80 14.57
CA ALA A 99 -11.18 -12.43 14.05
C ALA A 99 -11.22 -11.02 13.43
N ASP A 100 -10.04 -10.44 13.23
CA ASP A 100 -9.90 -9.21 12.44
C ASP A 100 -10.15 -9.53 10.96
N ALA A 101 -10.60 -8.54 10.19
CA ALA A 101 -10.84 -8.73 8.75
C ALA A 101 -9.53 -8.99 8.01
N GLU A 102 -9.58 -9.90 7.02
CA GLU A 102 -8.44 -10.13 6.14
C GLU A 102 -8.36 -9.01 5.11
N VAL A 103 -7.26 -8.25 5.13
CA VAL A 103 -7.05 -7.10 4.25
C VAL A 103 -5.94 -7.43 3.24
N THR A 104 -6.25 -7.29 1.96
CA THR A 104 -5.26 -7.31 0.88
C THR A 104 -5.11 -5.90 0.33
N THR A 105 -3.87 -5.43 0.21
CA THR A 105 -3.56 -4.11 -0.35
C THR A 105 -2.77 -4.26 -1.64
N MET A 106 -2.98 -3.31 -2.54
CA MET A 106 -2.11 -3.09 -3.68
C MET A 106 -1.86 -1.58 -3.81
N ASP A 107 -0.65 -1.17 -3.52
CA ASP A 107 -0.19 0.21 -3.59
C ASP A 107 0.61 0.41 -4.88
N LEU A 108 0.28 1.45 -5.64
CA LEU A 108 0.85 1.73 -6.95
C LEU A 108 1.45 3.13 -6.96
N VAL A 109 2.54 3.27 -7.70
CA VAL A 109 3.05 4.56 -8.15
C VAL A 109 3.06 4.60 -9.66
N THR A 110 2.55 5.69 -10.20
CA THR A 110 2.40 5.89 -11.65
C THR A 110 2.88 7.28 -12.05
N THR A 111 3.22 7.47 -13.32
CA THR A 111 3.38 8.82 -13.87
C THR A 111 2.02 9.56 -13.87
N PRO A 112 1.98 10.89 -13.97
CA PRO A 112 0.73 11.65 -14.12
C PRO A 112 -0.10 11.25 -15.36
N ALA A 113 0.54 10.63 -16.35
CA ALA A 113 -0.13 10.08 -17.54
C ALA A 113 -0.77 8.69 -17.29
N GLY A 114 -0.54 8.09 -16.12
CA GLY A 114 -1.08 6.79 -15.71
C GLY A 114 -0.24 5.59 -16.11
N ALA A 115 1.03 5.78 -16.51
CA ALA A 115 1.95 4.66 -16.77
C ALA A 115 2.50 4.12 -15.44
N LEU A 116 2.50 2.79 -15.27
CA LEU A 116 2.94 2.17 -14.02
C LEU A 116 4.44 2.34 -13.83
N GLN A 117 4.86 2.82 -12.65
CA GLN A 117 6.26 2.92 -12.26
C GLN A 117 6.64 1.79 -11.28
N TYR A 118 5.77 1.58 -10.28
CA TYR A 118 5.99 0.66 -9.19
C TYR A 118 4.66 0.10 -8.66
N ALA A 119 4.69 -1.12 -8.15
CA ALA A 119 3.58 -1.68 -7.37
C ALA A 119 4.10 -2.49 -6.18
N HIS A 120 3.36 -2.45 -5.08
CA HIS A 120 3.53 -3.32 -3.93
C HIS A 120 2.20 -4.01 -3.63
N VAL A 121 2.22 -5.32 -3.41
CA VAL A 121 1.07 -6.11 -2.98
C VAL A 121 1.39 -6.75 -1.65
N GLU A 122 0.51 -6.54 -0.68
CA GLU A 122 0.59 -7.15 0.64
C GLU A 122 -0.65 -8.04 0.84
N LEU A 123 -0.40 -9.33 1.07
CA LEU A 123 -1.45 -10.27 1.48
C LEU A 123 -1.61 -10.25 3.01
N PRO A 124 -2.83 -10.49 3.52
CA PRO A 124 -3.05 -10.56 4.95
C PRO A 124 -2.19 -11.65 5.58
N GLU A 125 -1.64 -11.37 6.76
CA GLU A 125 -1.06 -12.40 7.61
C GLU A 125 -2.10 -13.48 7.89
N LYS A 126 -1.69 -14.75 7.77
CA LYS A 126 -2.61 -15.85 8.02
C LYS A 126 -2.91 -15.95 9.52
N PRO A 127 -4.19 -16.11 9.91
CA PRO A 127 -4.51 -16.37 11.30
C PRO A 127 -3.81 -17.63 11.78
N LEU A 128 -3.29 -17.57 13.01
CA LEU A 128 -2.67 -18.70 13.71
C LEU A 128 -3.67 -19.84 14.04
N ASP A 129 -4.97 -19.64 13.76
CA ASP A 129 -6.03 -20.61 14.08
C ASP A 129 -6.00 -21.79 13.09
N PRO A 130 -5.66 -23.01 13.54
CA PRO A 130 -5.58 -24.20 12.69
C PRO A 130 -6.95 -24.71 12.22
N SER A 131 -8.06 -24.15 12.70
CA SER A 131 -9.42 -24.53 12.29
C SER A 131 -9.90 -23.82 11.03
N VAL A 132 -9.20 -22.77 10.59
CA VAL A 132 -9.41 -22.11 9.31
C VAL A 132 -8.49 -22.76 8.28
N VAL A 133 -9.03 -23.15 7.13
CA VAL A 133 -8.22 -23.56 5.97
C VAL A 133 -8.08 -22.34 5.06
N PRO A 134 -7.07 -21.48 5.26
CA PRO A 134 -6.88 -20.31 4.41
C PRO A 134 -6.48 -20.76 3.00
N GLN A 135 -6.92 -20.01 1.98
CA GLN A 135 -6.42 -20.18 0.62
C GLN A 135 -4.88 -20.10 0.62
N PRO A 136 -4.15 -20.93 -0.13
CA PRO A 136 -2.70 -20.85 -0.20
C PRO A 136 -2.24 -19.43 -0.59
N SER A 137 -1.25 -18.86 0.13
CA SER A 137 -0.84 -17.47 -0.09
C SER A 137 -0.40 -17.22 -1.55
N GLY A 138 0.22 -18.22 -2.19
CA GLY A 138 0.59 -18.17 -3.59
C GLY A 138 -0.61 -18.06 -4.54
N GLU A 139 -1.71 -18.78 -4.28
CA GLU A 139 -2.93 -18.68 -5.10
C GLU A 139 -3.63 -17.33 -4.91
N ALA A 140 -3.65 -16.81 -3.68
CA ALA A 140 -4.20 -15.49 -3.39
C ALA A 140 -3.40 -14.39 -4.12
N LEU A 141 -2.06 -14.46 -4.11
CA LEU A 141 -1.20 -13.52 -4.83
C LEU A 141 -1.46 -13.59 -6.35
N LEU A 142 -1.50 -14.79 -6.92
CA LEU A 142 -1.75 -14.97 -8.35
C LEU A 142 -3.13 -14.46 -8.76
N ALA A 143 -4.15 -14.61 -7.92
CA ALA A 143 -5.47 -14.05 -8.17
C ALA A 143 -5.47 -12.50 -8.20
N VAL A 144 -4.66 -11.86 -7.34
CA VAL A 144 -4.46 -10.40 -7.42
C VAL A 144 -3.74 -10.03 -8.70
N LEU A 145 -2.70 -10.76 -9.10
CA LEU A 145 -1.93 -10.49 -10.32
C LEU A 145 -2.76 -10.69 -11.59
N ASP A 146 -3.57 -11.75 -11.67
CA ASP A 146 -4.52 -12.00 -12.76
C ASP A 146 -5.55 -10.86 -12.87
N ALA A 147 -5.97 -10.30 -11.73
CA ALA A 147 -6.89 -9.15 -11.69
C ALA A 147 -6.21 -7.80 -11.98
N SER A 148 -4.88 -7.73 -11.99
CA SER A 148 -4.11 -6.48 -12.09
C SER A 148 -3.04 -6.52 -13.19
N LEU A 149 -1.81 -6.89 -12.84
CA LEU A 149 -0.62 -6.73 -13.68
C LEU A 149 -0.63 -7.65 -14.90
N PHE A 150 -1.18 -8.87 -14.81
CA PHE A 150 -1.28 -9.75 -15.98
C PHE A 150 -2.36 -9.29 -16.98
N ARG A 151 -3.16 -8.27 -16.65
CA ARG A 151 -3.99 -7.57 -17.64
C ARG A 151 -3.17 -6.54 -18.44
N LEU A 152 -2.05 -6.07 -17.89
CA LEU A 152 -1.09 -5.21 -18.60
C LEU A 152 -0.11 -6.06 -19.40
N TRP A 153 0.47 -7.07 -18.76
CA TRP A 153 1.54 -7.92 -19.29
C TRP A 153 1.18 -9.40 -19.11
N PRO A 154 0.26 -9.94 -19.94
CA PRO A 154 -0.15 -11.35 -19.85
C PRO A 154 1.02 -12.34 -20.01
N GLU A 155 2.05 -11.95 -20.76
CA GLU A 155 3.26 -12.74 -21.02
C GLU A 155 4.07 -13.04 -19.75
N ASP A 156 4.03 -12.16 -18.75
CA ASP A 156 4.75 -12.32 -17.47
C ASP A 156 4.11 -13.38 -16.56
N GLY A 157 2.88 -13.80 -16.89
CA GLY A 157 2.05 -14.64 -16.04
C GLY A 157 2.62 -16.04 -15.78
N GLN A 158 3.31 -16.64 -16.75
CA GLN A 158 3.87 -17.98 -16.56
C GLN A 158 5.10 -17.95 -15.65
N ASP A 159 6.04 -17.03 -15.91
CA ASP A 159 7.27 -16.91 -15.13
C ASP A 159 6.96 -16.62 -13.65
N MET A 160 5.95 -15.80 -13.37
CA MET A 160 5.49 -15.52 -12.01
C MET A 160 4.81 -16.72 -11.34
N ARG A 161 4.02 -17.52 -12.07
CA ARG A 161 3.44 -18.76 -11.53
C ARG A 161 4.53 -19.75 -11.15
N ASP A 162 5.57 -19.86 -11.98
CA ASP A 162 6.71 -20.74 -11.72
C ASP A 162 7.50 -20.25 -10.48
N ALA A 163 7.77 -18.94 -10.37
CA ALA A 163 8.44 -18.38 -9.19
C ALA A 163 7.66 -18.57 -7.87
N VAL A 164 6.33 -18.39 -7.90
CA VAL A 164 5.46 -18.65 -6.74
C VAL A 164 5.46 -20.13 -6.38
N ALA A 165 5.43 -21.03 -7.37
CA ALA A 165 5.50 -22.47 -7.15
C ALA A 165 6.87 -22.92 -6.59
N GLU A 166 7.96 -22.32 -7.05
CA GLU A 166 9.30 -22.55 -6.51
C GLU A 166 9.41 -22.12 -5.05
N LEU A 167 8.86 -20.95 -4.71
CA LEU A 167 8.82 -20.48 -3.33
C LEU A 167 8.02 -21.45 -2.45
N ALA A 168 6.87 -21.92 -2.95
CA ALA A 168 6.05 -22.91 -2.25
C ALA A 168 6.77 -24.26 -2.04
N ALA A 169 7.68 -24.65 -2.94
CA ALA A 169 8.41 -25.91 -2.86
C ALA A 169 9.52 -25.93 -1.79
N VAL A 170 10.02 -24.77 -1.36
CA VAL A 170 11.09 -24.67 -0.34
C VAL A 170 10.55 -24.83 1.10
N ARG A 171 9.23 -24.81 1.25
CA ARG A 171 8.56 -24.81 2.56
C ARG A 171 8.76 -26.11 3.32
N SER A 172 9.08 -25.99 4.61
CA SER A 172 9.09 -27.12 5.54
C SER A 172 7.66 -27.64 5.73
N PRO A 173 7.42 -28.96 5.73
CA PRO A 173 6.11 -29.52 6.01
C PRO A 173 5.79 -29.37 7.50
N GLY A 174 5.21 -28.23 7.89
CA GLY A 174 4.74 -27.99 9.25
C GLY A 174 4.83 -26.54 9.68
N TRP A 175 4.04 -26.19 10.68
CA TRP A 175 4.22 -24.95 11.45
C TRP A 175 5.44 -25.15 12.36
N ASP A 176 6.49 -24.38 12.14
CA ASP A 176 7.67 -24.37 13.00
C ASP A 176 7.98 -22.94 13.44
N PRO A 177 7.59 -22.56 14.68
CA PRO A 177 7.89 -21.25 15.24
C PRO A 177 9.37 -21.08 15.58
N THR A 178 10.20 -22.10 15.34
CA THR A 178 11.64 -22.10 15.60
C THR A 178 12.48 -22.27 14.35
N ASP A 179 11.87 -22.26 13.15
CA ASP A 179 12.62 -22.32 11.89
C ASP A 179 13.58 -21.12 11.81
N PRO A 180 14.91 -21.35 11.86
CA PRO A 180 15.89 -20.27 11.92
C PRO A 180 16.20 -19.71 10.53
N ARG A 181 15.55 -20.20 9.47
CA ARG A 181 15.85 -19.77 8.11
C ARG A 181 15.43 -18.31 7.88
N PRO A 182 16.20 -17.55 7.09
CA PRO A 182 15.73 -16.25 6.62
C PRO A 182 14.51 -16.44 5.71
N PRO A 183 13.61 -15.44 5.63
CA PRO A 183 12.53 -15.42 4.65
C PRO A 183 13.07 -15.63 3.23
N GLU A 184 12.40 -16.50 2.47
CA GLU A 184 12.79 -16.77 1.09
C GLU A 184 12.20 -15.72 0.14
N GLN A 185 12.95 -15.40 -0.92
CA GLN A 185 12.47 -14.52 -1.98
C GLN A 185 12.85 -15.05 -3.36
N ARG A 186 12.08 -14.68 -4.38
CA ARG A 186 12.35 -14.95 -5.80
C ARG A 186 12.23 -13.69 -6.61
N THR A 187 13.17 -13.50 -7.53
CA THR A 187 13.18 -12.38 -8.47
C THR A 187 12.94 -12.90 -9.88
N VAL A 188 11.93 -12.35 -10.55
CA VAL A 188 11.65 -12.59 -11.97
C VAL A 188 11.90 -11.29 -12.72
N ARG A 189 12.61 -11.35 -13.84
CA ARG A 189 12.82 -10.21 -14.73
C ARG A 189 12.26 -10.55 -16.10
N THR A 190 11.34 -9.73 -16.56
CA THR A 190 10.74 -9.82 -17.89
C THR A 190 11.14 -8.59 -18.72
N ASP A 191 10.60 -8.44 -19.93
CA ASP A 191 10.76 -7.21 -20.71
C ASP A 191 9.94 -6.04 -20.12
N SER A 192 8.94 -6.35 -19.30
CA SER A 192 7.94 -5.40 -18.80
C SER A 192 8.25 -4.91 -17.38
N ALA A 193 8.69 -5.79 -16.49
CA ALA A 193 9.02 -5.43 -15.12
C ALA A 193 10.04 -6.38 -14.45
N GLN A 194 10.60 -5.92 -13.33
CA GLN A 194 11.21 -6.78 -12.32
C GLN A 194 10.18 -7.04 -11.22
N TYR A 195 9.92 -8.31 -10.94
CA TYR A 195 9.07 -8.79 -9.86
C TYR A 195 9.93 -9.38 -8.76
N VAL A 196 9.63 -9.07 -7.51
CA VAL A 196 10.23 -9.68 -6.33
C VAL A 196 9.10 -10.19 -5.45
N VAL A 197 8.94 -11.50 -5.36
CA VAL A 197 8.01 -12.13 -4.43
C VAL A 197 8.78 -12.62 -3.22
N ALA A 198 8.32 -12.29 -2.02
CA ALA A 198 8.99 -12.63 -0.77
C ALA A 198 8.00 -13.17 0.26
N GLU A 199 8.51 -14.01 1.15
CA GLU A 199 7.80 -14.39 2.36
C GLU A 199 7.83 -13.22 3.35
N VAL A 200 6.67 -12.81 3.86
CA VAL A 200 6.61 -11.81 4.92
C VAL A 200 7.17 -12.46 6.20
N PRO A 201 8.21 -11.87 6.82
CA PRO A 201 8.72 -12.39 8.08
C PRO A 201 7.62 -12.30 9.14
N GLY A 202 7.06 -13.44 9.55
CA GLY A 202 6.12 -13.49 10.67
C GLY A 202 6.80 -13.05 11.97
N HIS A 203 6.00 -12.72 12.99
CA HIS A 203 6.43 -12.36 14.36
C HIS A 203 7.21 -13.47 15.11
N GLY A 204 8.35 -13.91 14.56
CA GLY A 204 9.19 -14.98 15.09
C GLY A 204 8.72 -16.40 14.74
N ALA A 205 7.89 -16.60 13.71
CA ALA A 205 7.42 -17.93 13.31
C ALA A 205 7.22 -18.05 11.79
N VAL A 206 7.69 -19.14 11.18
CA VAL A 206 7.45 -19.44 9.77
C VAL A 206 6.28 -20.43 9.69
N HIS A 207 5.15 -19.97 9.14
CA HIS A 207 4.03 -20.84 8.81
C HIS A 207 4.44 -21.84 7.71
N ALA A 208 3.79 -23.01 7.66
CA ALA A 208 3.89 -23.91 6.49
C ALA A 208 3.47 -23.24 5.16
N ASP A 209 2.85 -22.06 5.25
CA ASP A 209 2.47 -21.18 4.15
C ASP A 209 2.47 -19.73 4.67
N PRO A 210 3.62 -19.03 4.67
CA PRO A 210 3.68 -17.64 5.14
C PRO A 210 2.86 -16.73 4.22
N ALA A 211 2.47 -15.56 4.75
CA ALA A 211 1.96 -14.50 3.89
C ALA A 211 3.05 -14.12 2.87
N LEU A 212 2.60 -13.72 1.68
CA LEU A 212 3.50 -13.29 0.61
C LEU A 212 3.30 -11.81 0.36
N GLU A 213 4.40 -11.14 0.08
CA GLU A 213 4.42 -9.81 -0.50
C GLU A 213 5.01 -9.86 -1.92
N LEU A 214 4.65 -8.87 -2.72
CA LEU A 214 5.21 -8.69 -4.05
C LEU A 214 5.59 -7.23 -4.26
N THR A 215 6.81 -7.02 -4.74
CA THR A 215 7.23 -5.74 -5.31
C THR A 215 7.39 -5.87 -6.81
N VAL A 216 6.94 -4.85 -7.55
CA VAL A 216 7.08 -4.75 -9.00
C VAL A 216 7.69 -3.41 -9.35
N THR A 217 8.82 -3.44 -10.05
CA THR A 217 9.56 -2.25 -10.49
C THR A 217 9.64 -2.24 -12.01
N THR A 218 9.20 -1.14 -12.62
CA THR A 218 9.25 -0.98 -14.09
C THR A 218 10.48 -0.14 -14.51
N PRO A 219 10.82 -0.09 -15.81
CA PRO A 219 11.85 0.82 -16.31
C PRO A 219 11.53 2.31 -16.16
N LEU A 220 10.27 2.64 -15.83
CA LEU A 220 9.81 4.02 -15.64
C LEU A 220 9.96 4.52 -14.20
N VAL A 221 10.48 3.69 -13.29
CA VAL A 221 10.61 4.09 -11.90
C VAL A 221 11.59 5.26 -11.77
N GLU A 222 11.15 6.32 -11.09
CA GLU A 222 11.98 7.49 -10.81
C GLU A 222 12.16 7.63 -9.29
N ASP A 223 13.42 7.62 -8.84
CA ASP A 223 13.76 7.90 -7.44
C ASP A 223 13.60 9.41 -7.15
N HIS A 224 13.44 9.79 -5.87
CA HIS A 224 13.23 11.18 -5.45
C HIS A 224 12.08 11.90 -6.19
N SER A 225 10.94 11.23 -6.38
CA SER A 225 9.79 11.79 -7.12
C SER A 225 8.42 11.47 -6.52
N TRP A 226 8.33 10.54 -5.57
CA TRP A 226 7.04 10.02 -5.11
C TRP A 226 6.38 10.98 -4.11
N PRO A 227 5.06 11.19 -4.23
CA PRO A 227 4.37 12.15 -3.38
C PRO A 227 4.24 11.63 -1.95
N TYR A 228 4.34 12.54 -0.98
CA TYR A 228 4.20 12.23 0.46
C TYR A 228 3.27 13.18 1.21
N GLY A 229 2.69 14.18 0.55
CA GLY A 229 1.82 15.17 1.20
C GLY A 229 0.61 14.58 1.94
N SER A 230 0.12 15.31 2.95
CA SER A 230 -1.07 14.96 3.75
C SER A 230 -1.86 16.19 4.24
N GLU A 231 -1.45 17.38 3.81
CA GLU A 231 -1.87 18.68 4.32
C GLU A 231 -3.37 18.96 4.11
N HIS A 232 -4.01 18.30 3.14
CA HIS A 232 -5.46 18.41 2.92
C HIS A 232 -6.25 17.88 4.11
N TYR A 233 -5.85 16.73 4.66
CA TYR A 233 -6.67 15.98 5.60
C TYR A 233 -6.09 15.87 7.00
N ALA A 234 -4.78 15.96 7.16
CA ALA A 234 -4.11 15.78 8.43
C ALA A 234 -3.50 17.08 8.96
N ARG A 235 -3.62 17.27 10.28
CA ARG A 235 -2.81 18.21 11.04
C ARG A 235 -1.56 17.48 11.56
N THR A 236 -0.58 18.22 12.03
CA THR A 236 0.56 17.59 12.70
C THR A 236 0.13 16.97 14.03
N THR A 237 0.90 16.01 14.53
CA THR A 237 0.63 15.37 15.84
C THR A 237 0.64 16.40 16.96
N VAL A 238 1.61 17.33 16.94
CA VAL A 238 1.74 18.45 17.89
C VAL A 238 0.51 19.36 17.85
N GLU A 239 0.00 19.65 16.66
CA GLU A 239 -1.20 20.48 16.48
C GLU A 239 -2.49 19.80 16.95
N ALA A 240 -2.53 18.47 16.87
CA ALA A 240 -3.66 17.64 17.27
C ALA A 240 -3.75 17.46 18.79
N ALA A 241 -2.59 17.35 19.46
CA ALA A 241 -2.46 16.95 20.85
C ALA A 241 -3.34 17.75 21.83
N PRO A 242 -3.39 19.10 21.82
CA PRO A 242 -4.21 19.85 22.81
C PRO A 242 -5.70 19.48 22.78
N GLY A 243 -6.22 19.12 21.60
CA GLY A 243 -7.61 18.69 21.45
C GLY A 243 -7.88 17.28 21.99
N LEU A 244 -6.89 16.40 21.87
CA LEU A 244 -6.92 15.04 22.40
C LEU A 244 -6.73 15.06 23.93
N GLU A 245 -5.80 15.86 24.44
CA GLU A 245 -5.56 16.05 25.87
C GLU A 245 -6.81 16.58 26.59
N ALA A 246 -7.58 17.47 25.96
CA ALA A 246 -8.87 17.91 26.48
C ALA A 246 -9.88 16.75 26.65
N GLY A 247 -9.73 15.67 25.89
CA GLY A 247 -10.47 14.42 26.01
C GLY A 247 -9.90 13.41 27.01
N GLY A 248 -8.78 13.73 27.65
CA GLY A 248 -8.05 12.85 28.58
C GLY A 248 -7.11 11.87 27.90
N PHE A 249 -6.67 12.16 26.67
CA PHE A 249 -5.52 11.47 26.10
C PHE A 249 -4.22 12.03 26.71
N ASP A 250 -3.32 11.13 26.98
CA ASP A 250 -1.94 11.36 27.34
C ASP A 250 -1.09 11.26 26.06
N CYS A 251 -0.71 12.42 25.52
CA CYS A 251 0.22 12.54 24.40
C CYS A 251 1.61 12.91 24.96
N TYR A 252 2.67 12.28 24.45
CA TYR A 252 4.02 12.50 24.94
C TYR A 252 5.06 12.51 23.82
N GLY A 253 6.17 13.21 24.07
CA GLY A 253 7.37 13.19 23.22
C GLY A 253 7.40 14.32 22.19
N ASP A 254 8.54 14.47 21.51
CA ASP A 254 8.78 15.62 20.62
C ASP A 254 7.86 15.66 19.39
N ILE A 255 7.24 14.52 19.05
CA ILE A 255 6.22 14.37 18.00
C ILE A 255 4.88 13.86 18.56
N GLU A 256 4.66 13.94 19.87
CA GLU A 256 3.38 13.63 20.54
C GLU A 256 2.74 12.28 20.13
N GLN A 257 3.56 11.22 20.12
CA GLN A 257 3.15 9.86 19.75
C GLN A 257 3.80 8.81 20.67
N PRO A 258 3.05 7.79 21.15
CA PRO A 258 1.61 7.58 20.95
C PRO A 258 0.74 8.48 21.83
N CYS A 259 -0.47 8.81 21.37
CA CYS A 259 -1.51 9.41 22.22
C CYS A 259 -2.41 8.31 22.77
N THR A 260 -2.39 8.09 24.09
CA THR A 260 -3.13 7.00 24.74
C THR A 260 -4.14 7.55 25.74
N ARG A 261 -5.30 6.91 25.88
CA ARG A 261 -6.33 7.31 26.85
C ARG A 261 -6.63 6.14 27.79
N PRO A 262 -6.06 6.15 29.01
CA PRO A 262 -6.25 5.06 29.97
C PRO A 262 -7.73 4.84 30.33
N ALA A 263 -8.50 5.92 30.44
CA ALA A 263 -9.92 5.90 30.83
C ALA A 263 -10.88 5.31 29.76
N GLY A 264 -10.36 4.79 28.64
CA GLY A 264 -11.14 4.11 27.62
C GLY A 264 -10.40 2.99 26.90
N ASN A 265 -9.16 2.69 27.32
CA ASN A 265 -8.25 1.79 26.60
C ASN A 265 -8.15 2.13 25.10
N GLN A 266 -8.09 3.42 24.78
CA GLN A 266 -7.98 3.92 23.42
C GLN A 266 -6.53 4.35 23.16
N GLN A 267 -6.05 4.11 21.95
CA GLN A 267 -4.77 4.59 21.45
C GLN A 267 -4.99 5.12 20.05
N ILE A 268 -4.35 6.26 19.76
CA ILE A 268 -4.22 6.77 18.41
C ILE A 268 -2.84 6.39 17.91
N ASP A 269 -2.83 5.57 16.88
CA ASP A 269 -1.65 5.14 16.17
C ASP A 269 -1.46 6.05 14.95
N TYR A 270 -0.38 6.81 14.96
CA TYR A 270 0.02 7.61 13.82
C TYR A 270 1.09 6.89 13.01
N GLU A 271 0.97 6.94 11.70
CA GLU A 271 2.12 6.76 10.81
C GLU A 271 2.58 8.15 10.41
N THR A 272 3.86 8.47 10.63
CA THR A 272 4.41 9.78 10.31
C THR A 272 5.49 9.70 9.25
N PHE A 273 5.64 10.79 8.49
CA PHE A 273 6.67 10.85 7.46
C PHE A 273 8.07 10.92 8.10
N ALA A 274 8.90 9.91 7.88
CA ALA A 274 10.30 9.87 8.31
C ALA A 274 10.52 10.25 9.80
N GLY A 275 9.57 9.87 10.69
CA GLY A 275 9.64 10.18 12.12
C GLY A 275 9.44 11.66 12.46
N THR A 276 8.86 12.45 11.56
CA THR A 276 8.46 13.85 11.81
C THR A 276 7.08 13.93 12.48
N ASP A 277 6.57 15.14 12.75
CA ASP A 277 5.22 15.37 13.27
C ASP A 277 4.13 15.36 12.17
N ARG A 278 4.51 15.18 10.89
CA ARG A 278 3.59 15.09 9.77
C ARG A 278 2.92 13.71 9.75
N VAL A 279 1.62 13.70 10.01
CA VAL A 279 0.76 12.51 9.96
C VAL A 279 0.49 12.10 8.51
N LEU A 280 0.76 10.83 8.18
CA LEU A 280 0.37 10.17 6.93
C LEU A 280 -0.92 9.38 7.13
N THR A 281 -1.00 8.60 8.19
CA THR A 281 -2.22 7.90 8.61
C THR A 281 -2.47 8.10 10.09
N ALA A 282 -3.74 8.12 10.47
CA ALA A 282 -4.17 8.07 11.85
C ALA A 282 -5.17 6.93 12.02
N SER A 283 -4.87 6.02 12.94
CA SER A 283 -5.71 4.88 13.28
C SER A 283 -6.15 4.97 14.73
N VAL A 284 -7.44 4.77 15.00
CA VAL A 284 -7.97 4.77 16.36
C VAL A 284 -9.10 3.78 16.52
N GLY A 285 -9.00 2.97 17.57
CA GLY A 285 -10.09 2.15 18.06
C GLY A 285 -11.06 3.01 18.86
N ILE A 286 -12.26 3.21 18.34
CA ILE A 286 -13.33 3.87 19.08
C ILE A 286 -14.16 2.77 19.74
N GLY A 287 -13.96 2.64 21.06
CA GLY A 287 -14.60 1.65 21.89
C GLY A 287 -16.09 1.53 21.58
N GLY A 288 -16.52 0.29 21.42
CA GLY A 288 -17.89 0.00 21.04
C GLY A 288 -18.85 0.22 22.18
N GLY A 289 -19.44 1.40 22.21
CA GLY A 289 -20.59 1.66 23.05
C GLY A 289 -21.69 0.63 22.85
N VAL A 290 -22.50 0.47 23.88
CA VAL A 290 -23.77 -0.23 23.76
C VAL A 290 -24.74 0.73 23.06
N VAL A 291 -25.17 0.38 21.86
CA VAL A 291 -26.26 1.06 21.17
C VAL A 291 -27.56 0.64 21.84
N ASP A 292 -28.14 1.56 22.63
CA ASP A 292 -29.46 1.40 23.22
C ASP A 292 -30.52 1.85 22.19
N ARG A 293 -31.58 1.07 21.99
CA ARG A 293 -32.63 1.40 21.02
C ARG A 293 -33.46 2.64 21.37
N ALA A 294 -33.61 2.93 22.67
CA ALA A 294 -34.40 4.04 23.18
C ALA A 294 -33.56 5.32 23.32
N VAL A 295 -32.28 5.20 23.69
CA VAL A 295 -31.39 6.35 23.91
C VAL A 295 -30.54 6.69 22.67
N GLY A 296 -30.32 5.72 21.79
CA GLY A 296 -29.40 5.85 20.66
C GLY A 296 -27.95 5.71 21.09
N MET A 297 -27.04 6.23 20.27
CA MET A 297 -25.60 6.14 20.50
C MET A 297 -25.03 7.48 20.99
N PRO A 298 -24.18 7.49 22.03
CA PRO A 298 -23.54 8.72 22.48
C PRO A 298 -22.64 9.34 21.39
N PRO A 299 -22.60 10.68 21.27
CA PRO A 299 -21.73 11.39 20.33
C PRO A 299 -20.25 11.11 20.60
N LEU A 300 -19.38 11.34 19.62
CA LEU A 300 -17.93 11.17 19.76
C LEU A 300 -17.32 11.95 20.95
N ALA A 301 -17.92 13.08 21.31
CA ALA A 301 -17.51 13.87 22.48
C ALA A 301 -17.50 13.06 23.78
N ASP A 302 -18.49 12.19 23.96
CA ASP A 302 -18.60 11.32 25.14
C ASP A 302 -17.61 10.15 25.12
N TRP A 303 -16.94 9.95 23.98
CA TRP A 303 -15.96 8.88 23.72
C TRP A 303 -14.51 9.36 23.72
N GLY A 304 -14.25 10.52 24.34
CA GLY A 304 -12.90 11.07 24.47
C GLY A 304 -12.53 12.09 23.38
N PHE A 305 -13.46 12.49 22.53
CA PHE A 305 -13.22 13.49 21.48
C PHE A 305 -14.07 14.74 21.66
N PRO A 306 -13.97 15.48 22.79
CA PRO A 306 -14.83 16.63 23.07
C PRO A 306 -14.65 17.78 22.08
N GLN A 307 -13.52 17.81 21.36
CA GLN A 307 -13.24 18.77 20.28
C GLN A 307 -13.24 18.13 18.88
N GLY A 308 -13.75 16.89 18.79
CA GLY A 308 -13.72 16.09 17.59
C GLY A 308 -12.36 15.40 17.36
N LEU A 309 -12.20 14.84 16.16
CA LEU A 309 -10.97 14.19 15.69
C LEU A 309 -9.95 15.27 15.31
N THR A 310 -9.23 15.80 16.31
CA THR A 310 -8.39 17.00 16.16
C THR A 310 -7.11 16.80 15.34
N PHE A 311 -6.77 15.56 15.03
CA PHE A 311 -5.74 15.19 14.05
C PHE A 311 -6.18 15.43 12.60
N LEU A 312 -7.46 15.70 12.35
CA LEU A 312 -7.97 16.08 11.04
C LEU A 312 -8.00 17.60 10.86
N THR A 313 -7.80 18.05 9.62
CA THR A 313 -8.06 19.44 9.23
C THR A 313 -9.54 19.78 9.37
N ALA A 314 -9.84 21.07 9.51
CA ALA A 314 -11.24 21.52 9.60
C ALA A 314 -12.06 21.19 8.34
N GLU A 315 -11.41 21.07 7.18
CA GLU A 315 -12.05 20.81 5.90
C GLU A 315 -12.70 19.42 5.84
N VAL A 316 -12.01 18.38 6.33
CA VAL A 316 -12.50 17.00 6.24
C VAL A 316 -13.17 16.50 7.51
N ARG A 317 -12.85 17.10 8.67
CA ARG A 317 -13.23 16.58 10.01
C ARG A 317 -14.72 16.28 10.13
N SER A 318 -15.60 17.23 9.80
CA SER A 318 -17.04 17.04 10.00
C SER A 318 -17.61 15.89 9.15
N ALA A 319 -17.13 15.74 7.91
CA ALA A 319 -17.59 14.68 7.02
C ALA A 319 -17.10 13.30 7.50
N VAL A 320 -15.86 13.22 7.97
CA VAL A 320 -15.30 11.98 8.54
C VAL A 320 -16.03 11.58 9.81
N GLU A 321 -16.25 12.51 10.75
CA GLU A 321 -16.99 12.26 12.00
C GLU A 321 -18.42 11.77 11.74
N GLN A 322 -19.11 12.38 10.77
CA GLN A 322 -20.45 11.92 10.37
C GLN A 322 -20.44 10.47 9.87
N ARG A 323 -19.44 10.09 9.08
CA ARG A 323 -19.30 8.72 8.57
C ARG A 323 -18.91 7.73 9.66
N VAL A 324 -18.04 8.13 10.59
CA VAL A 324 -17.71 7.34 11.80
C VAL A 324 -18.98 7.12 12.63
N ASP A 325 -19.79 8.14 12.89
CA ASP A 325 -21.04 8.02 13.63
C ASP A 325 -22.10 7.18 12.91
N GLU A 326 -22.11 7.15 11.58
CA GLU A 326 -22.93 6.24 10.79
C GLU A 326 -22.48 4.78 10.96
N ALA A 327 -21.19 4.48 10.82
CA ALA A 327 -20.64 3.14 11.01
C ALA A 327 -20.84 2.65 12.45
N ARG A 328 -20.63 3.53 13.44
CA ARG A 328 -20.89 3.29 14.85
C ARG A 328 -22.35 2.90 15.13
N ARG A 329 -23.32 3.56 14.49
CA ARG A 329 -24.75 3.27 14.67
C ARG A 329 -25.19 1.97 13.98
N THR A 330 -24.68 1.73 12.78
CA THR A 330 -25.11 0.61 11.92
C THR A 330 -24.34 -0.67 12.23
N GLY A 331 -23.09 -0.55 12.68
CA GLY A 331 -22.15 -1.66 12.79
C GLY A 331 -21.67 -2.18 11.45
N GLU A 332 -21.79 -1.37 10.39
CA GLU A 332 -21.41 -1.73 9.02
C GLU A 332 -20.06 -1.11 8.65
N PRO A 333 -19.13 -1.89 8.09
CA PRO A 333 -17.83 -1.37 7.66
C PRO A 333 -17.96 -0.44 6.46
N PHE A 334 -16.94 0.40 6.24
CA PHE A 334 -16.89 1.31 5.11
C PHE A 334 -15.45 1.54 4.66
N THR A 335 -15.19 1.42 3.37
CA THR A 335 -13.94 1.88 2.75
C THR A 335 -14.31 2.82 1.61
N GLY A 336 -13.77 4.04 1.60
CA GLY A 336 -14.06 4.99 0.52
C GLY A 336 -13.47 6.37 0.70
N ILE A 337 -13.88 7.29 -0.20
CA ILE A 337 -13.47 8.70 -0.17
C ILE A 337 -14.51 9.53 0.58
N VAL A 338 -14.09 10.28 1.59
CA VAL A 338 -14.93 11.22 2.35
C VAL A 338 -14.26 12.59 2.32
N ALA A 339 -14.91 13.59 1.73
CA ALA A 339 -14.35 14.96 1.63
C ALA A 339 -12.90 15.03 1.10
N GLY A 340 -12.52 14.14 0.18
CA GLY A 340 -11.17 14.11 -0.36
C GLY A 340 -10.13 13.47 0.56
N VAL A 341 -10.54 12.68 1.57
CA VAL A 341 -9.64 11.81 2.34
C VAL A 341 -10.04 10.34 2.18
N TRP A 342 -9.06 9.45 2.20
CA TRP A 342 -9.26 8.02 2.31
C TRP A 342 -9.72 7.68 3.73
N LEU A 343 -10.85 6.98 3.84
CA LEU A 343 -11.40 6.54 5.11
C LEU A 343 -11.68 5.04 5.04
N ASP A 344 -11.09 4.30 5.97
CA ASP A 344 -11.39 2.89 6.20
C ASP A 344 -11.95 2.72 7.62
N LEU A 345 -13.14 2.13 7.72
CA LEU A 345 -13.88 1.87 8.93
C LEU A 345 -14.12 0.37 9.04
N ASP A 346 -13.44 -0.26 9.99
CA ASP A 346 -13.79 -1.61 10.41
C ASP A 346 -14.82 -1.53 11.53
N ALA A 347 -16.09 -1.60 11.15
CA ALA A 347 -17.18 -1.65 12.12
C ALA A 347 -17.77 -3.05 12.16
N SER A 348 -17.97 -3.57 13.37
CA SER A 348 -18.63 -4.85 13.59
C SER A 348 -19.57 -4.78 14.79
N ARG A 349 -20.80 -5.23 14.56
CA ARG A 349 -21.81 -5.41 15.61
C ARG A 349 -21.56 -6.71 16.37
N SER A 350 -21.69 -6.66 17.69
CA SER A 350 -21.60 -7.86 18.54
C SER A 350 -22.69 -8.87 18.16
N PRO A 351 -22.35 -10.16 18.02
CA PRO A 351 -23.32 -11.19 17.67
C PRO A 351 -24.39 -11.38 18.75
N VAL A 352 -24.05 -11.08 20.01
CA VAL A 352 -24.99 -11.10 21.12
C VAL A 352 -25.74 -9.77 21.17
N THR A 353 -27.05 -9.83 20.95
CA THR A 353 -27.97 -8.74 21.27
C THR A 353 -28.52 -8.97 22.68
N GLN A 354 -28.46 -7.95 23.53
CA GLN A 354 -28.96 -8.03 24.89
C GLN A 354 -30.50 -8.15 24.91
N PRO A 355 -31.12 -8.62 26.01
CA PRO A 355 -32.57 -8.82 26.10
C PRO A 355 -33.40 -7.55 25.83
N ASP A 356 -32.83 -6.37 26.09
CA ASP A 356 -33.43 -5.06 25.80
C ASP A 356 -33.29 -4.62 24.33
N GLY A 357 -32.64 -5.44 23.50
CA GLY A 357 -32.37 -5.16 22.09
C GLY A 357 -31.10 -4.35 21.82
N SER A 358 -30.32 -4.02 22.86
CA SER A 358 -29.07 -3.30 22.72
C SER A 358 -27.92 -4.19 22.23
N TYR A 359 -26.92 -3.60 21.59
CA TYR A 359 -25.77 -4.31 21.04
C TYR A 359 -24.50 -3.46 21.11
N ALA A 360 -23.33 -4.09 21.21
CA ALA A 360 -22.06 -3.38 21.14
C ALA A 360 -21.61 -3.25 19.68
N VAL A 361 -20.90 -2.17 19.33
CA VAL A 361 -20.32 -1.98 17.99
C VAL A 361 -18.87 -1.57 18.09
N ARG A 362 -17.92 -2.45 17.79
CA ARG A 362 -16.51 -2.04 17.70
C ARG A 362 -16.31 -1.28 16.40
N VAL A 363 -15.61 -0.15 16.44
CA VAL A 363 -15.18 0.57 15.24
C VAL A 363 -13.68 0.88 15.30
N GLN A 364 -12.91 0.33 14.37
CA GLN A 364 -11.57 0.83 14.05
C GLN A 364 -11.69 1.87 12.94
N VAL A 365 -11.14 3.05 13.17
CA VAL A 365 -11.10 4.13 12.18
C VAL A 365 -9.67 4.25 11.69
N THR A 366 -9.45 4.24 10.38
CA THR A 366 -8.17 4.59 9.74
C THR A 366 -8.41 5.69 8.72
N VAL A 367 -7.70 6.81 8.89
CA VAL A 367 -7.79 7.98 8.01
C VAL A 367 -6.46 8.21 7.31
N GLY A 368 -6.52 8.58 6.03
CA GLY A 368 -5.35 8.75 5.18
C GLY A 368 -4.91 7.41 4.55
N ALA A 369 -3.79 7.45 3.84
CA ALA A 369 -3.19 6.27 3.24
C ALA A 369 -1.70 6.19 3.65
N PRO A 370 -1.12 5.01 3.85
CA PRO A 370 0.32 4.91 4.10
C PRO A 370 1.11 5.39 2.88
N LEU A 371 2.40 5.58 3.04
CA LEU A 371 3.29 5.67 1.89
C LEU A 371 3.42 4.30 1.21
N VAL A 372 3.74 4.29 -0.08
CA VAL A 372 4.01 3.04 -0.78
C VAL A 372 5.27 2.40 -0.17
N PRO A 373 5.18 1.15 0.33
CA PRO A 373 6.31 0.47 0.94
C PRO A 373 7.45 0.25 -0.05
N LEU A 374 8.68 0.37 0.46
CA LEU A 374 9.87 -0.15 -0.19
C LEU A 374 10.11 -1.58 0.30
N PRO A 375 10.73 -2.46 -0.50
CA PRO A 375 11.17 -3.77 -0.02
C PRO A 375 12.10 -3.59 1.17
N SER A 376 11.93 -4.41 2.21
CA SER A 376 12.89 -4.51 3.30
C SER A 376 14.25 -4.98 2.76
N GLU A 377 15.33 -4.26 3.10
CA GLU A 377 16.72 -4.65 2.77
C GLU A 377 17.18 -5.94 3.45
#